data_AF-A0A960MM73-F1
#
_entry.id   AF-A0A960MM73-F1
#
_cell.length_a   1.000
_cell.length_b   1.000
_cell.length_c   1.000
_cell.angle_alpha   90.00
_cell.angle_beta   90.00
_cell.angle_gamma   90.00
#
_symmetry.space_group_name_H-M   'P 1'
#
loop_
_entity.id
_entity.type
_entity.pdbx_description
1 polymer ?
#
loop_
_entity_poly.entity_id
_entity_poly.type
_entity_poly.pdbx_seq_one_letter_code
_entity_poly.pdbx_strand_id
1 'polypeptide(L)'
;MYNLKQIAPATYRLPKTGNMHVPGLLIATEALLQEMDLQRPLEQVRNVAHLPGIIEHSIAMPDIHWGYGFPIGGVAATDAKNGVISPGGVGYDINCGVRLALIPILFSEITEQKKEELINAIYALVPSGVGQGQRGRKSLTFTDYQTLITKGAQWSIEQGLGFPEDLEHTESHGCIAGADLSTVSSHAKDRGANQLGTIGSGNHFVEIGQIDHILLKDIATAWNIEEGLTYALIHSGSRGFGHQICQDTLNTFIKK
;
A
#
# COMPACT_ATOMS: atom_id res chain seq x y z
N MET A 1 9.80 29.59 -7.69
CA MET A 1 10.51 28.31 -7.49
C MET A 1 10.58 28.01 -6.00
N TYR A 2 10.27 26.80 -5.57
CA TYR A 2 10.01 26.38 -4.19
C TYR A 2 11.21 26.43 -3.21
N ASN A 3 12.25 27.20 -3.55
CA ASN A 3 13.53 27.32 -2.84
C ASN A 3 14.19 25.96 -2.55
N LEU A 4 13.96 24.97 -3.42
CA LEU A 4 14.60 23.68 -3.36
C LEU A 4 16.09 23.83 -3.66
N LYS A 5 16.95 23.23 -2.83
CA LYS A 5 18.39 23.21 -3.02
C LYS A 5 18.81 21.79 -3.39
N GLN A 6 19.33 21.59 -4.59
CA GLN A 6 19.89 20.29 -4.96
C GLN A 6 21.08 19.96 -4.05
N ILE A 7 21.10 18.76 -3.49
CA ILE A 7 22.18 18.29 -2.60
C ILE A 7 22.85 17.02 -3.10
N ALA A 8 22.20 16.27 -4.00
CA ALA A 8 22.76 15.12 -4.72
C ALA A 8 21.95 14.90 -6.02
N PRO A 9 22.40 14.00 -6.93
CA PRO A 9 21.59 13.61 -8.10
C PRO A 9 20.17 13.20 -7.68
N ALA A 10 19.18 13.75 -8.39
CA ALA A 10 17.76 13.58 -8.11
C ALA A 10 17.31 13.86 -6.65
N THR A 11 18.09 14.62 -5.87
CA THR A 11 17.85 14.81 -4.44
C THR A 11 17.91 16.29 -4.07
N TYR A 12 16.80 16.79 -3.53
CA TYR A 12 16.59 18.21 -3.25
C TYR A 12 16.20 18.41 -1.79
N ARG A 13 16.90 19.33 -1.13
CA ARG A 13 16.53 19.79 0.20
C ARG A 13 15.49 20.90 0.10
N LEU A 14 14.38 20.74 0.81
CA LEU A 14 13.42 21.81 1.10
C LEU A 14 13.85 22.51 2.40
N PRO A 15 14.35 23.76 2.34
CA PRO A 15 14.86 24.44 3.51
C PRO A 15 13.80 24.62 4.60
N LYS A 16 14.24 24.58 5.86
CA LYS A 16 13.38 24.89 7.01
C LYS A 16 12.86 26.32 6.90
N THR A 17 11.58 26.50 7.20
CA THR A 17 10.92 27.79 7.30
C THR A 17 10.00 27.78 8.52
N GLY A 18 9.86 28.91 9.21
CA GLY A 18 9.00 29.00 10.40
C GLY A 18 9.43 28.02 11.50
N ASN A 19 8.47 27.30 12.07
CA ASN A 19 8.66 26.41 13.22
C ASN A 19 8.92 24.94 12.85
N MET A 20 9.30 24.66 11.60
CA MET A 20 9.67 23.29 11.19
C MET A 20 10.74 22.74 12.14
N HIS A 21 10.57 21.51 12.61
CA HIS A 21 11.58 20.81 13.42
C HIS A 21 12.73 20.31 12.55
N VAL A 22 12.43 19.83 11.35
CA VAL A 22 13.39 19.27 10.37
C VAL A 22 13.23 19.92 8.99
N PRO A 23 14.23 19.91 8.09
CA PRO A 23 14.02 20.24 6.69
C PRO A 23 13.14 19.19 5.97
N GLY A 24 12.65 19.53 4.78
CA GLY A 24 12.11 18.51 3.87
C GLY A 24 13.19 17.94 2.95
N LEU A 25 12.98 16.73 2.44
CA LEU A 25 13.80 16.07 1.43
C LEU A 25 12.90 15.59 0.29
N LEU A 26 13.23 15.95 -0.94
CA LEU A 26 12.49 15.57 -2.13
C LEU A 26 13.40 14.76 -3.04
N ILE A 27 12.95 13.57 -3.42
CA ILE A 27 13.60 12.74 -4.43
C ILE A 27 12.85 12.96 -5.74
N ALA A 28 13.48 13.57 -6.74
CA ALA A 28 12.89 13.85 -8.05
C ALA A 28 13.98 14.16 -9.07
N THR A 29 13.80 13.78 -10.32
CA THR A 29 14.67 14.25 -11.42
C THR A 29 14.30 15.69 -11.80
N GLU A 30 15.18 16.39 -12.52
CA GLU A 30 14.86 17.74 -13.03
C GLU A 30 13.62 17.75 -13.93
N ALA A 31 13.43 16.69 -14.74
CA ALA A 31 12.24 16.54 -15.58
C ALA A 31 10.96 16.45 -14.73
N LEU A 32 10.95 15.63 -13.69
CA LEU A 32 9.81 15.51 -12.77
C LEU A 32 9.49 16.86 -12.08
N LEU A 33 10.51 17.60 -11.66
CA LEU A 33 10.31 18.92 -11.05
C LEU A 33 9.64 19.95 -11.98
N GLN A 34 9.77 19.79 -13.30
CA GLN A 34 9.19 20.68 -14.29
C GLN A 34 7.75 20.31 -14.64
N GLU A 35 7.39 19.03 -14.53
CA GLU A 35 6.08 18.50 -14.94
C GLU A 35 5.06 18.48 -13.79
N MET A 36 5.52 18.32 -12.54
CA MET A 36 4.64 18.11 -11.39
C MET A 36 4.07 19.42 -10.82
N ASP A 37 2.78 19.40 -10.43
CA ASP A 37 2.24 20.43 -9.53
C ASP A 37 2.71 20.17 -8.10
N LEU A 38 3.81 20.81 -7.73
CA LEU A 38 4.47 20.64 -6.44
C LEU A 38 4.02 21.63 -5.38
N GLN A 39 3.12 22.57 -5.68
CA GLN A 39 2.81 23.64 -4.72
C GLN A 39 2.16 23.11 -3.45
N ARG A 40 1.03 22.41 -3.59
CA ARG A 40 0.32 21.82 -2.44
C ARG A 40 1.10 20.67 -1.81
N PRO A 41 1.67 19.72 -2.57
CA PRO A 41 2.41 18.62 -1.94
C PRO A 41 3.62 19.09 -1.13
N LEU A 42 4.38 20.10 -1.61
CA LEU A 42 5.49 20.66 -0.83
C LEU A 42 5.03 21.47 0.39
N GLU A 43 3.82 22.02 0.38
CA GLU A 43 3.21 22.57 1.58
C GLU A 43 2.93 21.46 2.61
N GLN A 44 2.45 20.30 2.17
CA GLN A 44 2.24 19.14 3.04
C GLN A 44 3.57 18.61 3.60
N VAL A 45 4.64 18.56 2.81
CA VAL A 45 6.00 18.23 3.31
C VAL A 45 6.42 19.23 4.41
N ARG A 46 6.18 20.53 4.22
CA ARG A 46 6.45 21.52 5.28
C ARG A 46 5.61 21.27 6.52
N ASN A 47 4.32 20.96 6.37
CA ASN A 47 3.42 20.70 7.49
C ASN A 47 3.86 19.48 8.30
N VAL A 48 4.21 18.38 7.62
CA VAL A 48 4.75 17.16 8.26
C VAL A 48 6.04 17.45 9.02
N ALA A 49 6.90 18.33 8.49
CA ALA A 49 8.12 18.74 9.17
C ALA A 49 7.92 19.52 10.49
N HIS A 50 6.69 19.89 10.84
CA HIS A 50 6.33 20.48 12.14
C HIS A 50 5.86 19.43 13.17
N LEU A 51 5.80 18.15 12.83
CA LEU A 51 5.32 17.14 13.77
C LEU A 51 6.32 16.95 14.93
N PRO A 52 5.87 16.92 16.20
CA PRO A 52 6.73 16.66 17.34
C PRO A 52 7.46 15.31 17.18
N GLY A 53 8.74 15.31 17.54
CA GLY A 53 9.59 14.10 17.49
C GLY A 53 9.92 13.60 16.08
N ILE A 54 9.59 14.32 15.00
CA ILE A 54 10.04 13.94 13.64
C ILE A 54 11.57 13.92 13.55
N ILE A 55 12.09 12.91 12.86
CA ILE A 55 13.52 12.61 12.77
C ILE A 55 14.05 12.98 11.39
N GLU A 56 15.15 13.74 11.39
CA GLU A 56 15.97 14.15 10.23
C GLU A 56 15.28 14.94 9.11
N HIS A 57 14.25 14.39 8.47
CA HIS A 57 13.57 14.97 7.30
C HIS A 57 12.08 14.60 7.24
N SER A 58 11.28 15.49 6.66
CA SER A 58 10.02 15.08 6.02
C SER A 58 10.30 14.77 4.56
N ILE A 59 10.10 13.52 4.14
CA ILE A 59 10.56 13.02 2.84
C ILE A 59 9.40 12.93 1.86
N ALA A 60 9.68 13.26 0.60
CA ALA A 60 8.80 13.13 -0.55
C ALA A 60 9.48 12.30 -1.63
N MET A 61 8.80 11.24 -2.06
CA MET A 61 9.23 10.34 -3.14
C MET A 61 8.92 10.95 -4.52
N PRO A 62 9.48 10.38 -5.61
CA PRO A 62 9.35 10.94 -6.96
C PRO A 62 7.91 11.04 -7.50
N ASP A 63 6.99 10.27 -6.94
CA ASP A 63 5.57 10.21 -7.27
C ASP A 63 4.71 11.10 -6.35
N ILE A 64 5.33 12.05 -5.63
CA ILE A 64 4.64 12.92 -4.68
C ILE A 64 3.44 13.65 -5.30
N HIS A 65 2.30 13.59 -4.64
CA HIS A 65 1.13 14.38 -4.99
C HIS A 65 0.25 14.68 -3.77
N TRP A 66 -0.79 15.49 -3.99
CA TRP A 66 -1.63 16.00 -2.92
C TRP A 66 -2.39 14.87 -2.21
N GLY A 67 -2.24 14.80 -0.88
CA GLY A 67 -2.86 13.78 -0.02
C GLY A 67 -3.69 14.39 1.13
N TYR A 68 -4.05 13.56 2.11
CA TYR A 68 -4.80 13.99 3.30
C TYR A 68 -3.86 14.29 4.48
N GLY A 69 -3.56 15.57 4.69
CA GLY A 69 -2.60 16.02 5.71
C GLY A 69 -1.16 15.80 5.23
N PHE A 70 -0.73 14.54 5.11
CA PHE A 70 0.53 14.16 4.46
C PHE A 70 0.35 14.13 2.93
N PRO A 71 1.42 14.36 2.15
CA PRO A 71 1.38 14.07 0.72
C PRO A 71 1.40 12.55 0.49
N ILE A 72 0.78 12.09 -0.60
CA ILE A 72 1.01 10.72 -1.09
C ILE A 72 2.45 10.67 -1.63
N GLY A 73 3.14 9.53 -1.43
CA GLY A 73 4.60 9.44 -1.63
C GLY A 73 5.40 10.08 -0.49
N GLY A 74 4.75 10.41 0.63
CA GLY A 74 5.41 10.97 1.82
C GLY A 74 6.00 9.88 2.73
N VAL A 75 7.16 10.15 3.32
CA VAL A 75 7.75 9.35 4.39
C VAL A 75 8.15 10.25 5.56
N ALA A 76 7.82 9.84 6.78
CA ALA A 76 8.27 10.51 8.00
C ALA A 76 8.52 9.46 9.09
N ALA A 77 9.69 9.55 9.72
CA ALA A 77 9.99 8.80 10.94
C ALA A 77 9.80 9.73 12.15
N THR A 78 9.15 9.24 13.20
CA THR A 78 8.96 9.96 14.46
C THR A 78 9.48 9.13 15.62
N ASP A 79 10.05 9.78 16.63
CA ASP A 79 10.51 9.12 17.85
C ASP A 79 9.37 8.33 18.52
N ALA A 80 9.60 7.07 18.87
CA ALA A 80 8.56 6.21 19.41
C ALA A 80 8.04 6.63 20.80
N LYS A 81 8.83 7.41 21.56
CA LYS A 81 8.47 7.84 22.92
C LYS A 81 7.91 9.27 22.97
N ASN A 82 8.50 10.17 22.18
CA ASN A 82 8.24 11.61 22.23
C ASN A 82 7.64 12.14 20.93
N GLY A 83 7.45 11.27 19.93
CA GLY A 83 6.85 11.61 18.66
C GLY A 83 5.33 11.45 18.65
N VAL A 84 4.79 11.47 17.43
CA VAL A 84 3.34 11.40 17.19
C VAL A 84 3.04 10.34 16.13
N ILE A 85 1.85 9.76 16.22
CA ILE A 85 1.26 8.99 15.12
C ILE A 85 0.21 9.84 14.44
N SER A 86 0.14 9.78 13.10
CA SER A 86 -0.89 10.47 12.33
C SER A 86 -1.56 9.49 11.37
N PRO A 87 -2.87 9.22 11.49
CA PRO A 87 -3.58 8.36 10.54
C PRO A 87 -3.49 8.90 9.10
N GLY A 88 -3.46 10.22 8.92
CA GLY A 88 -3.27 10.84 7.61
C GLY A 88 -1.89 10.58 6.98
N GLY A 89 -0.88 10.24 7.80
CA GLY A 89 0.44 9.83 7.34
C GLY A 89 0.56 8.35 6.95
N VAL A 90 -0.40 7.52 7.37
CA VAL A 90 -0.53 6.12 6.93
C VAL A 90 -1.45 6.04 5.71
N GLY A 91 -2.54 6.79 5.72
CA GLY A 91 -3.56 6.80 4.67
C GLY A 91 -4.84 6.09 5.07
N TYR A 92 -5.88 6.28 4.26
CA TYR A 92 -7.20 5.69 4.51
C TYR A 92 -7.22 4.18 4.25
N ASP A 93 -6.70 3.73 3.11
CA ASP A 93 -6.61 2.30 2.82
C ASP A 93 -5.34 1.72 3.45
N ILE A 94 -5.44 1.42 4.76
CA ILE A 94 -4.36 0.86 5.56
C ILE A 94 -3.85 -0.42 4.88
N ASN A 95 -2.54 -0.54 4.68
CA ASN A 95 -1.92 -1.68 4.01
C ASN A 95 -2.46 -1.93 2.58
N CYS A 96 -2.88 -0.88 1.87
CA CYS A 96 -2.94 -0.93 0.41
C CYS A 96 -1.54 -1.26 -0.11
N GLY A 97 -1.44 -2.32 -0.89
CA GLY A 97 -0.16 -2.93 -1.23
C GLY A 97 -0.26 -3.86 -2.41
N VAL A 98 0.91 -4.36 -2.79
CA VAL A 98 1.08 -5.16 -4.00
C VAL A 98 1.59 -6.55 -3.62
N ARG A 99 1.05 -7.57 -4.27
CA ARG A 99 1.59 -8.91 -4.25
C ARG A 99 1.86 -9.36 -5.68
N LEU A 100 3.06 -9.86 -5.94
CA LEU A 100 3.47 -10.41 -7.22
C LEU A 100 3.76 -11.89 -7.05
N ALA A 101 3.23 -12.71 -7.96
CA ALA A 101 3.53 -14.12 -8.08
C ALA A 101 4.12 -14.39 -9.47
N LEU A 102 5.25 -15.09 -9.50
CA LEU A 102 5.83 -15.60 -10.73
C LEU A 102 5.13 -16.89 -11.12
N ILE A 103 4.76 -17.01 -12.38
CA ILE A 103 4.16 -18.22 -12.94
C ILE A 103 5.25 -18.87 -13.81
N PRO A 104 5.61 -20.14 -13.57
CA PRO A 104 6.70 -20.82 -14.27
C PRO A 104 6.28 -21.26 -15.69
N ILE A 105 5.77 -20.31 -16.48
CA ILE A 105 5.29 -20.45 -17.85
C ILE A 105 5.74 -19.19 -18.60
N LEU A 106 6.28 -19.35 -19.80
CA LEU A 106 6.60 -18.19 -20.63
C LEU A 106 5.31 -17.56 -21.14
N PHE A 107 5.21 -16.23 -21.08
CA PHE A 107 4.00 -15.52 -21.49
C PHE A 107 3.64 -15.77 -22.96
N SER A 108 4.65 -16.02 -23.80
CA SER A 108 4.50 -16.40 -25.21
C SER A 108 3.85 -17.77 -25.42
N GLU A 109 3.84 -18.66 -24.42
CA GLU A 109 3.18 -19.96 -24.47
C GLU A 109 1.67 -19.88 -24.18
N ILE A 110 1.20 -18.74 -23.68
CA ILE A 110 -0.21 -18.48 -23.43
C ILE A 110 -0.84 -17.95 -24.72
N THR A 111 -1.69 -18.76 -25.36
CA THR A 111 -2.40 -18.35 -26.57
C THR A 111 -3.40 -17.23 -26.28
N GLU A 112 -3.73 -16.41 -27.28
CA GLU A 112 -4.73 -15.33 -27.12
C GLU A 112 -6.07 -15.83 -26.58
N GLN A 113 -6.53 -16.99 -27.06
CA GLN A 113 -7.74 -17.63 -26.53
C GLN A 113 -7.61 -17.95 -25.04
N LYS A 114 -6.48 -18.51 -24.60
CA LYS A 114 -6.24 -18.80 -23.18
C LYS A 114 -6.15 -17.54 -22.33
N LYS A 115 -5.61 -16.44 -22.88
CA LYS A 115 -5.59 -15.13 -22.20
C LYS A 115 -7.01 -14.64 -21.96
N GLU A 116 -7.89 -14.72 -22.95
CA GLU A 116 -9.30 -14.35 -22.81
C GLU A 116 -10.02 -15.24 -21.77
N GLU A 117 -9.84 -16.56 -21.85
CA GLU A 117 -10.39 -17.51 -20.88
C GLU A 117 -9.91 -17.22 -19.45
N LEU A 118 -8.63 -16.89 -19.28
CA LEU A 118 -8.03 -16.57 -17.99
C LEU A 118 -8.59 -15.28 -17.40
N ILE A 119 -8.67 -14.21 -18.19
CA ILE A 119 -9.26 -12.94 -17.75
C ILE A 119 -10.73 -13.13 -17.34
N ASN A 120 -11.50 -13.87 -18.14
CA ASN A 120 -12.89 -14.19 -17.83
C ASN A 120 -13.02 -15.01 -16.53
N ALA A 121 -12.14 -16.00 -16.32
CA ALA A 121 -12.11 -16.79 -15.10
C ALA A 121 -11.74 -15.92 -13.88
N ILE A 122 -10.76 -15.04 -13.99
CA ILE A 122 -10.37 -14.11 -12.92
C ILE A 122 -11.53 -13.19 -12.57
N TYR A 123 -12.19 -12.60 -13.57
CA TYR A 123 -13.33 -11.71 -13.33
C TYR A 123 -14.50 -12.43 -12.65
N ALA A 124 -14.72 -13.72 -12.97
CA ALA A 124 -15.74 -14.53 -12.33
C ALA A 124 -15.39 -14.94 -10.88
N LEU A 125 -14.11 -15.21 -10.61
CA LEU A 125 -13.63 -15.74 -9.32
C LEU A 125 -13.19 -14.66 -8.33
N VAL A 126 -12.81 -13.48 -8.83
CA VAL A 126 -12.24 -12.38 -8.05
C VAL A 126 -13.15 -11.15 -8.18
N PRO A 127 -14.09 -10.93 -7.24
CA PRO A 127 -15.02 -9.82 -7.30
C PRO A 127 -14.28 -8.47 -7.25
N SER A 128 -14.64 -7.59 -8.19
CA SER A 128 -14.18 -6.20 -8.26
C SER A 128 -15.36 -5.24 -8.23
N GLY A 129 -15.16 -4.03 -7.69
CA GLY A 129 -16.16 -2.96 -7.62
C GLY A 129 -16.49 -2.50 -6.20
N VAL A 130 -17.11 -1.32 -6.11
CA VAL A 130 -17.52 -0.70 -4.83
C VAL A 130 -18.60 -1.54 -4.17
N GLY A 131 -18.40 -1.93 -2.91
CA GLY A 131 -19.40 -2.63 -2.11
C GLY A 131 -19.68 -4.08 -2.55
N GLN A 132 -18.89 -4.61 -3.50
CA GLN A 132 -19.01 -6.00 -3.90
C GLN A 132 -18.49 -6.92 -2.79
N GLY A 133 -19.11 -8.09 -2.71
CA GLY A 133 -18.67 -9.17 -1.85
C GLY A 133 -18.49 -10.47 -2.61
N GLN A 134 -17.91 -11.45 -1.94
CA GLN A 134 -17.75 -12.81 -2.47
C GLN A 134 -19.11 -13.44 -2.79
N ARG A 135 -19.31 -13.86 -4.04
CA ARG A 135 -20.53 -14.55 -4.47
C ARG A 135 -20.38 -16.06 -4.21
N GLY A 136 -21.36 -16.67 -3.55
CA GLY A 136 -21.43 -18.12 -3.38
C GLY A 136 -20.45 -18.74 -2.35
N ARG A 137 -19.61 -17.93 -1.69
CA ARG A 137 -18.78 -18.36 -0.56
C ARG A 137 -19.48 -18.02 0.76
N LYS A 138 -19.32 -18.89 1.77
CA LYS A 138 -19.90 -18.63 3.11
C LYS A 138 -19.31 -17.32 3.64
N SER A 139 -20.16 -16.34 3.96
CA SER A 139 -19.72 -15.11 4.61
C SER A 139 -18.91 -15.46 5.85
N LEU A 140 -17.78 -14.78 6.04
CA LEU A 140 -16.98 -14.95 7.24
C LEU A 140 -17.80 -14.64 8.48
N THR A 141 -17.65 -15.48 9.50
CA THR A 141 -18.23 -15.23 10.81
C THR A 141 -17.45 -14.15 11.53
N PHE A 142 -18.04 -13.59 12.58
CA PHE A 142 -17.34 -12.68 13.48
C PHE A 142 -16.06 -13.32 14.07
N THR A 143 -16.10 -14.62 14.38
CA THR A 143 -14.96 -15.39 14.89
C THR A 143 -13.84 -15.53 13.85
N ASP A 144 -14.20 -15.68 12.57
CA ASP A 144 -13.22 -15.71 11.49
C ASP A 144 -12.48 -14.37 11.39
N TYR A 145 -13.19 -13.25 11.53
CA TYR A 145 -12.57 -11.93 11.58
C TYR A 145 -11.66 -11.74 12.80
N GLN A 146 -12.09 -12.23 13.98
CA GLN A 146 -11.27 -12.19 15.20
C GLN A 146 -9.95 -12.93 15.06
N THR A 147 -9.96 -14.07 14.37
CA THR A 147 -8.75 -14.86 14.14
C THR A 147 -7.93 -14.29 12.99
N LEU A 148 -8.56 -13.76 11.95
CA LEU A 148 -7.88 -13.13 10.81
C LEU A 148 -7.03 -11.93 11.23
N ILE A 149 -7.55 -11.03 12.06
CA ILE A 149 -6.78 -9.83 12.48
C ILE A 149 -5.53 -10.16 13.31
N THR A 150 -5.50 -11.31 13.99
CA THR A 150 -4.41 -11.71 14.88
C THR A 150 -3.42 -12.67 14.22
N LYS A 151 -3.85 -13.39 13.18
CA LYS A 151 -3.02 -14.33 12.42
C LYS A 151 -2.58 -13.77 11.06
N GLY A 152 -3.25 -12.74 10.54
CA GLY A 152 -2.98 -12.19 9.22
C GLY A 152 -3.06 -13.25 8.11
N ALA A 153 -2.06 -13.31 7.24
CA ALA A 153 -2.02 -14.26 6.12
C ALA A 153 -2.00 -15.74 6.55
N GLN A 154 -1.51 -16.07 7.75
CA GLN A 154 -1.53 -17.45 8.28
C GLN A 154 -2.97 -17.98 8.37
N TRP A 155 -3.94 -17.12 8.68
CA TRP A 155 -5.35 -17.52 8.71
C TRP A 155 -5.80 -18.04 7.34
N SER A 156 -5.44 -17.35 6.24
CA SER A 156 -5.79 -17.78 4.89
C SER A 156 -5.22 -19.16 4.57
N ILE A 157 -3.97 -19.43 4.94
CA ILE A 157 -3.31 -20.73 4.73
C ILE A 157 -4.03 -21.83 5.52
N GLU A 158 -4.43 -21.57 6.77
CA GLU A 158 -5.22 -22.51 7.58
C GLU A 158 -6.58 -22.83 6.97
N GLN A 159 -7.15 -21.91 6.17
CA GLN A 159 -8.37 -22.13 5.39
C GLN A 159 -8.13 -22.82 4.04
N GLY A 160 -6.88 -23.22 3.74
CA GLY A 160 -6.49 -23.80 2.45
C GLY A 160 -6.38 -22.77 1.32
N LEU A 161 -6.15 -21.50 1.65
CA LEU A 161 -6.00 -20.38 0.71
C LEU A 161 -4.54 -19.89 0.68
N GLY A 162 -3.70 -20.66 0.01
CA GLY A 162 -2.27 -20.38 -0.15
C GLY A 162 -1.40 -21.56 0.28
N PHE A 163 -0.10 -21.33 0.26
CA PHE A 163 0.92 -22.29 0.67
C PHE A 163 1.65 -21.80 1.92
N PRO A 164 2.18 -22.69 2.79
CA PRO A 164 2.98 -22.27 3.94
C PRO A 164 4.12 -21.30 3.60
N GLU A 165 4.77 -21.50 2.45
CA GLU A 165 5.89 -20.70 1.95
C GLU A 165 5.48 -19.27 1.57
N ASP A 166 4.19 -19.01 1.36
CA ASP A 166 3.68 -17.67 1.04
C ASP A 166 3.99 -16.67 2.17
N LEU A 167 4.11 -17.13 3.42
CA LEU A 167 4.42 -16.28 4.57
C LEU A 167 5.83 -15.73 4.50
N GLU A 168 6.81 -16.56 4.13
CA GLU A 168 8.22 -16.14 4.02
C GLU A 168 8.43 -15.11 2.90
N HIS A 169 7.53 -15.07 1.92
CA HIS A 169 7.54 -14.12 0.81
C HIS A 169 6.56 -12.95 1.02
N THR A 170 6.16 -12.69 2.26
CA THR A 170 5.29 -11.57 2.63
C THR A 170 5.95 -10.71 3.69
N GLU A 171 5.88 -9.39 3.52
CA GLU A 171 6.34 -8.45 4.53
C GLU A 171 5.75 -8.79 5.91
N SER A 172 6.60 -8.78 6.94
CA SER A 172 6.23 -9.16 8.32
C SER A 172 5.56 -10.54 8.44
N HIS A 173 5.89 -11.48 7.55
CA HIS A 173 5.22 -12.79 7.45
C HIS A 173 3.69 -12.67 7.32
N GLY A 174 3.21 -11.56 6.74
CA GLY A 174 1.79 -11.27 6.55
C GLY A 174 1.02 -10.98 7.85
N CYS A 175 1.70 -10.66 8.96
CA CYS A 175 1.06 -10.33 10.23
C CYS A 175 1.88 -9.35 11.08
N ILE A 176 1.30 -8.19 11.39
CA ILE A 176 1.87 -7.24 12.36
C ILE A 176 1.36 -7.59 13.76
N ALA A 177 2.28 -7.83 14.70
CA ALA A 177 1.93 -8.20 16.07
C ALA A 177 1.26 -7.03 16.84
N GLY A 178 0.42 -7.37 17.82
CA GLY A 178 -0.23 -6.39 18.70
C GLY A 178 -1.57 -5.84 18.20
N ALA A 179 -2.13 -6.43 17.13
CA ALA A 179 -3.48 -6.11 16.68
C ALA A 179 -4.53 -6.45 17.76
N ASP A 180 -5.40 -5.49 18.07
CA ASP A 180 -6.49 -5.64 19.05
C ASP A 180 -7.84 -5.28 18.40
N LEU A 181 -8.76 -6.24 18.34
CA LEU A 181 -10.10 -6.01 17.77
C LEU A 181 -10.96 -5.09 18.65
N SER A 182 -10.64 -4.96 19.94
CA SER A 182 -11.40 -4.15 20.89
C SER A 182 -11.33 -2.66 20.53
N THR A 183 -10.25 -2.23 19.89
CA THR A 183 -10.05 -0.83 19.45
C THR A 183 -10.71 -0.53 18.11
N VAL A 184 -11.25 -1.53 17.42
CA VAL A 184 -11.91 -1.39 16.12
C VAL A 184 -13.43 -1.23 16.32
N SER A 185 -14.03 -0.22 15.68
CA SER A 185 -15.46 0.04 15.78
C SER A 185 -16.30 -1.09 15.15
N SER A 186 -17.55 -1.25 15.60
CA SER A 186 -18.50 -2.16 14.96
C SER A 186 -18.71 -1.79 13.49
N HIS A 187 -18.79 -0.50 13.19
CA HIS A 187 -18.99 -0.03 11.82
C HIS A 187 -17.83 -0.41 10.89
N ALA A 188 -16.58 -0.33 11.34
CA ALA A 188 -15.43 -0.79 10.56
C ALA A 188 -15.51 -2.29 10.27
N LYS A 189 -15.84 -3.09 11.28
CA LYS A 189 -16.03 -4.55 11.15
C LYS A 189 -17.13 -4.88 10.15
N ASP A 190 -18.29 -4.23 10.24
CA ASP A 190 -19.42 -4.44 9.33
C ASP A 190 -19.08 -4.06 7.89
N ARG A 191 -18.34 -2.96 7.68
CA ARG A 191 -17.88 -2.55 6.35
C ARG A 191 -16.89 -3.54 5.74
N GLY A 192 -15.98 -4.09 6.55
CA GLY A 192 -15.02 -5.11 6.14
C GLY A 192 -15.67 -6.47 5.88
N ALA A 193 -16.71 -6.81 6.64
CA ALA A 193 -17.30 -8.15 6.73
C ALA A 193 -17.59 -8.80 5.38
N ASN A 194 -18.13 -8.01 4.46
CA ASN A 194 -18.56 -8.49 3.14
C ASN A 194 -17.51 -8.24 2.03
N GLN A 195 -16.34 -7.70 2.34
CA GLN A 195 -15.36 -7.24 1.34
C GLN A 195 -14.08 -8.08 1.30
N LEU A 196 -13.89 -9.02 2.23
CA LEU A 196 -12.71 -9.88 2.20
C LEU A 196 -12.67 -10.71 0.90
N GLY A 197 -11.47 -10.82 0.31
CA GLY A 197 -11.25 -11.54 -0.93
C GLY A 197 -11.74 -10.79 -2.16
N THR A 198 -12.02 -9.49 -2.06
CA THR A 198 -12.37 -8.64 -3.21
C THR A 198 -11.23 -7.70 -3.54
N ILE A 199 -11.15 -7.27 -4.80
CA ILE A 199 -10.15 -6.30 -5.25
C ILE A 199 -10.55 -4.89 -4.87
N GLY A 200 -11.82 -4.56 -5.03
CA GLY A 200 -12.30 -3.20 -4.83
C GLY A 200 -12.33 -2.34 -6.07
N SER A 201 -12.02 -1.06 -5.89
CA SER A 201 -12.16 0.00 -6.90
C SER A 201 -11.00 0.98 -6.78
N GLY A 202 -10.96 2.01 -7.63
CA GLY A 202 -9.87 2.98 -7.63
C GLY A 202 -8.68 2.43 -8.41
N ASN A 203 -7.49 2.52 -7.84
CA ASN A 203 -6.25 2.00 -8.44
C ASN A 203 -6.01 0.50 -8.15
N HIS A 204 -7.02 -0.23 -7.66
CA HIS A 204 -6.92 -1.66 -7.34
C HIS A 204 -7.22 -2.52 -8.57
N PHE A 205 -6.41 -3.54 -8.82
CA PHE A 205 -6.52 -4.40 -9.99
C PHE A 205 -5.85 -5.77 -9.79
N VAL A 206 -6.18 -6.70 -10.68
CA VAL A 206 -5.38 -7.90 -10.96
C VAL A 206 -4.82 -7.73 -12.36
N GLU A 207 -3.52 -7.94 -12.51
CA GLU A 207 -2.82 -7.87 -13.78
C GLU A 207 -2.08 -9.18 -14.03
N ILE A 208 -2.04 -9.59 -15.31
CA ILE A 208 -1.17 -10.66 -15.78
C ILE A 208 -0.31 -10.08 -16.88
N GLY A 209 1.00 -10.24 -16.74
CA GLY A 209 1.95 -9.68 -17.67
C GLY A 209 3.18 -10.55 -17.84
N GLN A 210 4.16 -9.97 -18.52
CA GLN A 210 5.42 -10.60 -18.87
C GLN A 210 6.58 -9.81 -18.28
N ILE A 211 7.59 -10.50 -17.77
CA ILE A 211 8.88 -9.90 -17.46
C ILE A 211 9.57 -9.54 -18.78
N ASP A 212 9.50 -8.27 -19.18
CA ASP A 212 10.01 -7.82 -20.49
C ASP A 212 11.53 -7.64 -20.50
N HIS A 213 12.09 -7.01 -19.46
CA HIS A 213 13.50 -6.65 -19.37
C HIS A 213 14.09 -6.88 -17.98
N ILE A 214 15.30 -7.44 -17.91
CA ILE A 214 16.07 -7.59 -16.67
C ILE A 214 17.24 -6.60 -16.65
N LEU A 215 17.19 -5.68 -15.69
CA LEU A 215 18.25 -4.68 -15.48
C LEU A 215 19.38 -5.19 -14.55
N LEU A 216 19.03 -5.95 -13.52
CA LEU A 216 19.95 -6.47 -12.49
C LEU A 216 19.95 -8.00 -12.53
N LYS A 217 20.84 -8.57 -13.34
CA LYS A 217 20.84 -10.01 -13.66
C LYS A 217 21.16 -10.89 -12.46
N ASP A 218 22.04 -10.43 -11.58
CA ASP A 218 22.41 -11.12 -10.34
C ASP A 218 21.24 -11.23 -9.36
N ILE A 219 20.49 -10.13 -9.18
CA ILE A 219 19.27 -10.14 -8.36
C ILE A 219 18.19 -11.02 -8.98
N ALA A 220 17.95 -10.87 -10.29
CA ALA A 220 16.98 -11.70 -11.00
C ALA A 220 17.30 -13.20 -10.87
N THR A 221 18.57 -13.58 -11.01
CA THR A 221 19.03 -14.97 -10.79
C THR A 221 18.72 -15.42 -9.36
N ALA A 222 19.02 -14.61 -8.35
CA ALA A 222 18.74 -14.94 -6.96
C ALA A 222 17.23 -15.08 -6.67
N TRP A 223 16.38 -14.39 -7.42
CA TRP A 223 14.92 -14.44 -7.31
C TRP A 223 14.27 -15.44 -8.27
N ASN A 224 15.06 -16.18 -9.06
CA ASN A 224 14.59 -17.08 -10.11
C ASN A 224 13.65 -16.38 -11.13
N ILE A 225 14.02 -15.17 -11.53
CA ILE A 225 13.32 -14.38 -12.54
C ILE A 225 14.10 -14.44 -13.86
N GLU A 226 13.38 -14.77 -14.93
CA GLU A 226 13.89 -14.80 -16.30
C GLU A 226 13.03 -13.90 -17.20
N GLU A 227 13.66 -13.32 -18.24
CA GLU A 227 12.92 -12.59 -19.27
C GLU A 227 11.94 -13.52 -19.96
N GLY A 228 10.74 -13.00 -20.20
CA GLY A 228 9.66 -13.72 -20.82
C GLY A 228 8.75 -14.50 -19.88
N LEU A 229 9.12 -14.66 -18.60
CA LEU A 229 8.25 -15.29 -17.59
C LEU A 229 6.95 -14.52 -17.41
N THR A 230 5.88 -15.27 -17.16
CA THR A 230 4.58 -14.71 -16.79
C THR A 230 4.57 -14.31 -15.32
N TYR A 231 3.97 -13.17 -14.99
CA TYR A 231 3.63 -12.81 -13.61
C TYR A 231 2.13 -12.58 -13.46
N ALA A 232 1.63 -12.76 -12.24
CA ALA A 232 0.36 -12.23 -11.79
C ALA A 232 0.61 -11.22 -10.67
N LEU A 233 0.01 -10.03 -10.78
CA LEU A 233 0.12 -8.95 -9.81
C LEU A 233 -1.27 -8.61 -9.27
N ILE A 234 -1.36 -8.48 -7.95
CA ILE A 234 -2.57 -8.06 -7.25
C ILE A 234 -2.24 -6.77 -6.51
N HIS A 235 -3.01 -5.72 -6.80
CA HIS A 235 -3.00 -4.47 -6.06
C HIS A 235 -4.36 -4.30 -5.36
N SER A 236 -4.35 -4.36 -4.04
CA SER A 236 -5.53 -4.16 -3.20
C SER A 236 -5.11 -3.73 -1.79
N GLY A 237 -6.06 -3.60 -0.87
CA GLY A 237 -5.79 -3.17 0.49
C GLY A 237 -6.81 -3.71 1.49
N SER A 238 -6.88 -3.04 2.63
CA SER A 238 -7.83 -3.34 3.72
C SER A 238 -9.30 -3.09 3.39
N ARG A 239 -9.60 -2.52 2.21
CA ARG A 239 -10.96 -2.21 1.76
C ARG A 239 -11.64 -1.22 2.71
N GLY A 240 -12.96 -1.32 2.88
CA GLY A 240 -13.72 -0.47 3.78
C GLY A 240 -13.35 -0.62 5.25
N PHE A 241 -12.66 -1.70 5.63
CA PHE A 241 -12.22 -1.96 7.01
C PHE A 241 -11.20 -0.92 7.47
N GLY A 242 -10.04 -0.82 6.78
CA GLY A 242 -9.00 0.14 7.16
C GLY A 242 -9.43 1.59 6.91
N HIS A 243 -10.19 1.86 5.85
CA HIS A 243 -10.76 3.20 5.62
C HIS A 243 -11.59 3.67 6.82
N GLN A 244 -12.43 2.80 7.36
CA GLN A 244 -13.25 3.17 8.50
C GLN A 244 -12.42 3.34 9.78
N ILE A 245 -11.42 2.48 10.00
CA ILE A 245 -10.48 2.63 11.12
C ILE A 245 -9.78 3.99 11.05
N CYS A 246 -9.22 4.35 9.89
CA CYS A 246 -8.57 5.65 9.70
C CYS A 246 -9.53 6.81 10.01
N GLN A 247 -10.75 6.76 9.49
CA GLN A 247 -11.77 7.79 9.75
C GLN A 247 -12.13 7.89 11.24
N ASP A 248 -12.30 6.76 11.93
CA ASP A 248 -12.66 6.71 13.34
C ASP A 248 -11.52 7.23 14.22
N THR A 249 -10.27 6.89 13.89
CA THR A 249 -9.09 7.41 14.59
C THR A 249 -8.91 8.91 14.37
N LEU A 250 -9.07 9.39 13.14
CA LEU A 250 -9.04 10.84 12.84
C LEU A 250 -10.11 11.60 13.63
N ASN A 251 -11.34 11.09 13.67
CA ASN A 251 -12.41 11.69 14.46
C ASN A 251 -12.07 11.74 15.95
N THR A 252 -11.40 10.71 16.47
CA THR A 252 -10.94 10.68 17.86
C THR A 252 -9.85 11.73 18.12
N PHE A 253 -8.91 11.90 17.19
CA PHE A 253 -7.80 12.85 17.35
C PHE A 253 -8.21 14.31 17.16
N ILE A 254 -9.26 14.58 16.36
CA ILE A 254 -9.74 15.94 16.06
C ILE A 254 -10.76 16.43 17.10
N LYS A 255 -11.45 15.52 17.80
CA LYS A 255 -12.40 15.87 18.87
C LYS A 255 -11.64 16.63 19.97
N LYS A 256 -11.98 17.91 20.11
CA LYS A 256 -11.60 18.76 21.25
C LYS A 256 -12.42 18.43 22.48
#